data_AF-A0A7J2V879-F1
#
_entry.id   AF-A0A7J2V879-F1
#
_cell.length_a   1.000
_cell.length_b   1.000
_cell.length_c   1.000
_cell.angle_alpha   90.00
_cell.angle_beta   90.00
_cell.angle_gamma   90.00
#
_symmetry.space_group_name_H-M   'P 1'
#
loop_
_entity.id
_entity.type
_entity.pdbx_description
1 polymer ?
#
loop_
_entity_poly.entity_id
_entity_poly.type
_entity_poly.pdbx_seq_one_letter_code
_entity_poly.pdbx_strand_id
1 'polypeptide(L)'
;MEYSGLFVVLEGIDGSGKTTISKMLVDRLNGLGFKAEYTFEPTDSEIVEVVRGKYSEYRDAYVDALTFALDRLLHLKRKVIPLLRAGFIVVSDRYMYSSVAYQAASGAPIDWVLLVNKYALKPDVTIYLDVDPETGLRRKQFKTTRFPEFEVIDFARRVREVYLEL
;
A
#
# COMPACT_ATOMS: atom_id res chain seq x y z
N MET A 1 -17.17 3.08 -17.34
CA MET A 1 -16.59 3.08 -15.99
C MET A 1 -17.73 2.82 -15.01
N GLU A 2 -17.55 1.91 -14.06
CA GLU A 2 -18.58 1.54 -13.07
C GLU A 2 -18.85 2.68 -12.06
N TYR A 3 -17.91 3.62 -11.93
CA TYR A 3 -17.99 4.79 -11.07
C TYR A 3 -17.77 6.08 -11.86
N SER A 4 -18.23 7.21 -11.31
CA SER A 4 -18.06 8.56 -11.87
C SER A 4 -16.72 9.20 -11.48
N GLY A 5 -16.06 8.69 -10.43
CA GLY A 5 -14.73 9.07 -9.98
C GLY A 5 -13.61 8.20 -10.56
N LEU A 6 -12.38 8.47 -10.13
CA LEU A 6 -11.17 7.73 -10.53
C LEU A 6 -10.41 7.22 -9.32
N PHE A 7 -9.92 5.98 -9.37
CA PHE A 7 -9.10 5.39 -8.34
C PHE A 7 -7.64 5.30 -8.78
N VAL A 8 -6.79 6.11 -8.16
CA VAL A 8 -5.36 6.22 -8.44
C VAL A 8 -4.58 5.66 -7.25
N VAL A 9 -3.63 4.77 -7.52
CA VAL A 9 -2.78 4.17 -6.49
C VAL A 9 -1.32 4.54 -6.73
N LEU A 10 -0.60 4.84 -5.66
CA LEU A 10 0.86 4.96 -5.67
C LEU A 10 1.48 3.77 -4.93
N GLU A 11 2.39 3.08 -5.60
CA GLU A 11 3.12 1.92 -5.09
C GLU A 11 4.63 2.17 -5.06
N GLY A 12 5.36 1.33 -4.32
CA GLY A 12 6.78 1.52 -4.08
C GLY A 12 7.24 1.01 -2.72
N ILE A 13 8.55 0.88 -2.55
CA ILE A 13 9.17 0.49 -1.28
C ILE A 13 9.04 1.59 -0.22
N ASP A 14 9.35 1.26 1.03
CA ASP A 14 9.47 2.28 2.08
C ASP A 14 10.53 3.32 1.75
N GLY A 15 10.30 4.60 2.08
CA GLY A 15 11.21 5.68 1.68
C GLY A 15 11.06 6.15 0.22
N SER A 16 10.16 5.49 -0.52
CA SER A 16 9.42 5.97 -1.69
C SER A 16 9.43 7.45 -2.03
N GLY A 17 8.87 8.20 -1.08
CA GLY A 17 8.18 9.46 -1.35
C GLY A 17 6.69 9.28 -1.65
N LYS A 18 6.11 8.06 -1.62
CA LYS A 18 4.70 7.80 -1.93
C LYS A 18 3.74 8.72 -1.17
N THR A 19 3.85 8.80 0.15
CA THR A 19 2.98 9.65 1.00
C THR A 19 3.06 11.11 0.57
N THR A 20 4.28 11.63 0.37
CA THR A 20 4.51 13.01 -0.05
C THR A 20 3.91 13.27 -1.42
N ILE A 21 4.19 12.42 -2.40
CA ILE A 21 3.73 12.58 -3.78
C ILE A 21 2.21 12.41 -3.87
N SER A 22 1.62 11.47 -3.14
CA SER A 22 0.17 11.26 -3.10
C SER A 22 -0.56 12.49 -2.58
N LYS A 23 -0.08 13.09 -1.48
CA LYS A 23 -0.65 14.33 -0.93
C LYS A 23 -0.47 15.51 -1.89
N MET A 24 0.72 15.68 -2.45
CA MET A 24 0.98 16.72 -3.47
C MET A 24 0.09 16.57 -4.71
N LEU A 25 -0.16 15.33 -5.15
CA LEU A 25 -1.05 15.04 -6.26
C LEU A 25 -2.49 15.46 -5.92
N VAL A 26 -2.97 15.11 -4.73
CA VAL A 26 -4.30 15.52 -4.26
C VAL A 26 -4.42 17.04 -4.19
N ASP A 27 -3.45 17.71 -3.59
CA ASP A 27 -3.42 19.18 -3.50
C ASP A 27 -3.43 19.82 -4.89
N ARG A 28 -2.64 19.28 -5.82
CA ARG A 28 -2.58 19.77 -7.20
C ARG A 28 -3.91 19.57 -7.93
N LEU A 29 -4.54 18.41 -7.80
CA LEU A 29 -5.83 18.11 -8.43
C LEU A 29 -6.94 19.01 -7.89
N ASN A 30 -6.97 19.22 -6.58
CA ASN A 30 -7.91 20.15 -5.94
C ASN A 30 -7.68 21.58 -6.42
N GLY A 31 -6.42 22.02 -6.54
CA GLY A 31 -6.07 23.33 -7.10
C GLY A 31 -6.44 23.52 -8.57
N LEU A 32 -6.68 22.43 -9.31
CA LEU A 32 -7.18 22.44 -10.69
C LEU A 32 -8.72 22.35 -10.78
N GLY A 33 -9.42 22.32 -9.64
CA GLY A 33 -10.89 22.28 -9.58
C GLY A 33 -11.49 20.87 -9.60
N PHE A 34 -10.68 19.82 -9.58
CA PHE A 34 -11.18 18.45 -9.36
C PHE A 34 -11.48 18.22 -7.88
N LYS A 35 -12.35 17.25 -7.58
CA LYS A 35 -12.54 16.75 -6.21
C LYS A 35 -11.57 15.59 -5.99
N ALA A 36 -10.50 15.80 -5.25
CA ALA A 36 -9.51 14.76 -4.96
C ALA A 36 -9.36 14.52 -3.46
N GLU A 37 -9.21 13.26 -3.07
CA GLU A 37 -9.10 12.84 -1.67
C GLU A 37 -7.93 11.88 -1.48
N TYR A 38 -7.13 12.13 -0.45
CA TYR A 38 -6.02 11.26 -0.06
C TYR A 38 -6.49 10.12 0.85
N THR A 39 -5.92 8.95 0.64
CA THR A 39 -6.01 7.83 1.56
C THR A 39 -4.76 6.94 1.51
N PHE A 40 -4.68 5.93 2.36
CA PHE A 40 -3.53 5.04 2.43
C PHE A 40 -3.89 3.68 3.02
N GLU A 41 -3.07 2.68 2.70
CA GLU A 41 -3.16 1.33 3.29
C GLU A 41 -1.81 0.87 3.88
N PRO A 42 -1.80 0.03 4.93
CA PRO A 42 -2.96 -0.37 5.73
C PRO A 42 -3.56 0.84 6.48
N THR A 43 -4.87 0.81 6.71
CA THR A 43 -5.56 1.87 7.46
C THR A 43 -5.31 1.73 8.97
N ASP A 44 -5.67 2.76 9.73
CA ASP A 44 -5.71 2.72 11.20
C ASP A 44 -6.92 1.90 11.70
N SER A 45 -7.04 0.65 11.24
CA SER A 45 -8.10 -0.24 11.66
C SER A 45 -7.70 -1.03 12.89
N GLU A 46 -8.65 -1.18 13.82
CA GLU A 46 -8.52 -1.97 15.03
C GLU A 46 -8.02 -3.40 14.74
N ILE A 47 -8.38 -3.96 13.58
CA ILE A 47 -7.95 -5.30 13.15
C ILE A 47 -6.43 -5.34 12.93
N VAL A 48 -5.88 -4.36 12.22
CA VAL A 48 -4.42 -4.28 11.97
C VAL A 48 -3.67 -4.09 13.29
N GLU A 49 -4.21 -3.25 14.18
CA GLU A 49 -3.63 -3.03 15.51
C GLU A 49 -3.65 -4.29 16.37
N VAL A 50 -4.77 -5.01 16.41
CA VAL A 50 -4.92 -6.27 17.16
C VAL A 50 -3.93 -7.33 16.67
N VAL A 51 -3.77 -7.48 15.36
CA VAL A 51 -2.80 -8.45 14.80
C VAL A 51 -1.37 -8.02 15.08
N ARG A 52 -1.03 -6.73 14.94
CA ARG A 52 0.32 -6.22 15.21
C ARG A 52 0.70 -6.20 16.68
N GLY A 53 -0.28 -6.09 17.58
CA GLY A 53 -0.09 -6.03 19.02
C GLY A 53 -0.32 -7.38 19.71
N LYS A 54 -1.60 -7.76 19.86
CA LYS A 54 -2.02 -8.91 20.67
C LYS A 54 -1.57 -10.26 20.11
N TYR A 55 -1.51 -10.40 18.79
CA TYR A 55 -1.16 -11.66 18.11
C TYR A 55 0.18 -11.59 17.38
N SER A 56 1.07 -10.70 17.84
CA SER A 56 2.33 -10.39 17.16
C SER A 56 3.23 -11.62 16.94
N GLU A 57 3.20 -12.58 17.86
CA GLU A 57 3.99 -13.82 17.84
C GLU A 57 3.50 -14.85 16.81
N TYR A 58 2.27 -14.71 16.33
CA TYR A 58 1.69 -15.57 15.29
C TYR A 58 1.79 -14.97 13.89
N ARG A 59 2.40 -13.79 13.75
CA ARG A 59 2.50 -13.11 12.46
C ARG A 59 3.51 -13.82 11.56
N ASP A 60 3.04 -14.13 10.36
CA ASP A 60 3.83 -14.56 9.21
C ASP A 60 3.32 -13.87 7.93
N ALA A 61 3.87 -14.25 6.78
CA ALA A 61 3.47 -13.69 5.49
C ALA A 61 1.97 -13.94 5.18
N TYR A 62 1.39 -15.06 5.62
CA TYR A 62 0.01 -15.42 5.35
C TYR A 62 -0.96 -14.64 6.25
N VAL A 63 -0.67 -14.56 7.55
CA VAL A 63 -1.46 -13.79 8.52
C VAL A 63 -1.45 -12.31 8.15
N ASP A 64 -0.30 -11.76 7.77
CA ASP A 64 -0.22 -10.37 7.33
C ASP A 64 -0.99 -10.14 6.02
N ALA A 65 -0.89 -11.05 5.04
CA ALA A 65 -1.62 -10.95 3.78
C ALA A 65 -3.15 -10.92 3.98
N LEU A 66 -3.68 -11.83 4.79
CA LEU A 66 -5.11 -11.91 5.10
C LEU A 66 -5.58 -10.68 5.89
N THR A 67 -4.75 -10.22 6.83
CA THR A 67 -5.01 -9.01 7.62
C THR A 67 -5.15 -7.79 6.71
N PHE A 68 -4.20 -7.59 5.79
CA PHE A 68 -4.24 -6.48 4.85
C PHE A 68 -5.34 -6.61 3.79
N ALA A 69 -5.68 -7.82 3.35
CA ALA A 69 -6.81 -8.04 2.46
C ALA A 69 -8.15 -7.68 3.15
N LEU A 70 -8.33 -8.04 4.42
CA LEU A 70 -9.50 -7.66 5.20
C LEU A 70 -9.59 -6.14 5.40
N ASP A 71 -8.49 -5.52 5.83
CA ASP A 71 -8.38 -4.06 6.00
C ASP A 71 -8.76 -3.32 4.71
N ARG A 72 -8.21 -3.74 3.57
CA ARG A 72 -8.52 -3.21 2.23
C ARG A 72 -10.00 -3.30 1.88
N LEU A 73 -10.64 -4.45 2.10
CA LEU A 73 -12.06 -4.60 1.79
C LEU A 73 -12.95 -3.70 2.65
N LEU A 74 -12.58 -3.51 3.93
CA LEU A 74 -13.27 -2.57 4.81
C LEU A 74 -13.04 -1.12 4.36
N HIS A 75 -11.80 -0.79 4.03
CA HIS A 75 -11.41 0.53 3.54
C HIS A 75 -12.18 0.92 2.26
N LEU A 76 -12.28 -0.01 1.30
CA LEU A 76 -13.06 0.17 0.08
C LEU A 76 -14.52 0.51 0.38
N LYS A 77 -15.16 -0.27 1.26
CA LYS A 77 -16.58 -0.11 1.60
C LYS A 77 -16.86 1.18 2.36
N ARG A 78 -15.96 1.56 3.28
CA ARG A 78 -16.17 2.68 4.20
C ARG A 78 -15.76 4.03 3.62
N LYS A 79 -14.75 4.08 2.75
CA LYS A 79 -14.18 5.33 2.23
C LYS A 79 -14.13 5.38 0.70
N VAL A 80 -13.41 4.46 0.06
CA VAL A 80 -13.07 4.59 -1.38
C VAL A 80 -14.31 4.54 -2.28
N ILE A 81 -15.13 3.50 -2.20
CA ILE A 81 -16.31 3.34 -3.07
C ILE A 81 -17.32 4.49 -2.91
N PRO A 82 -17.68 4.93 -1.68
CA PRO A 82 -18.52 6.12 -1.50
C PRO A 82 -17.98 7.37 -2.21
N LEU A 83 -16.67 7.63 -2.14
CA LEU A 83 -16.03 8.78 -2.79
C LEU A 83 -16.04 8.65 -4.32
N LEU A 84 -15.72 7.46 -4.84
CA LEU A 84 -15.75 7.19 -6.28
C LEU A 84 -17.16 7.37 -6.86
N ARG A 85 -18.21 6.96 -6.14
CA ARG A 85 -19.60 7.19 -6.54
C ARG A 85 -19.97 8.68 -6.53
N ALA A 86 -19.36 9.47 -5.64
CA ALA A 86 -19.53 10.91 -5.55
C ALA A 86 -18.68 11.71 -6.56
N GLY A 87 -17.97 11.04 -7.48
CA GLY A 87 -17.17 11.67 -8.53
C GLY A 87 -15.80 12.17 -8.06
N PHE A 88 -15.27 11.66 -6.94
CA PHE A 88 -13.94 12.03 -6.47
C PHE A 88 -12.84 11.24 -7.20
N ILE A 89 -11.68 11.88 -7.37
CA ILE A 89 -10.41 11.21 -7.62
C ILE A 89 -9.84 10.76 -6.27
N VAL A 90 -9.84 9.47 -6.00
CA VAL A 90 -9.28 8.92 -4.76
C VAL A 90 -7.84 8.51 -5.04
N VAL A 91 -6.90 9.10 -4.30
CA VAL A 91 -5.46 8.80 -4.41
C VAL A 91 -5.04 8.00 -3.18
N SER A 92 -4.70 6.72 -3.36
CA SER A 92 -4.25 5.82 -2.29
C SER A 92 -2.73 5.65 -2.30
N ASP A 93 -2.08 5.94 -1.17
CA ASP A 93 -0.71 5.50 -0.88
C ASP A 93 -0.76 4.03 -0.45
N ARG A 94 -0.26 3.15 -1.33
CA ARG A 94 -0.35 1.67 -1.27
C ARG A 94 -1.74 1.12 -1.56
N TYR A 95 -1.73 -0.09 -2.11
CA TYR A 95 -2.91 -0.92 -2.33
C TYR A 95 -2.50 -2.40 -2.48
N MET A 96 -3.18 -3.14 -3.37
CA MET A 96 -2.99 -4.57 -3.59
C MET A 96 -1.55 -4.97 -3.96
N TYR A 97 -0.84 -4.17 -4.77
CA TYR A 97 0.52 -4.55 -5.18
C TYR A 97 1.53 -4.40 -4.04
N SER A 98 1.29 -3.50 -3.09
CA SER A 98 2.02 -3.52 -1.81
C SER A 98 1.85 -4.85 -1.09
N SER A 99 0.64 -5.42 -1.05
CA SER A 99 0.44 -6.73 -0.45
C SER A 99 1.23 -7.82 -1.19
N VAL A 100 1.19 -7.83 -2.53
CA VAL A 100 1.94 -8.80 -3.34
C VAL A 100 3.44 -8.68 -3.08
N ALA A 101 4.01 -7.48 -3.23
CA ALA A 101 5.44 -7.26 -3.12
C ALA A 101 5.98 -7.59 -1.72
N TYR A 102 5.30 -7.12 -0.66
CA TYR A 102 5.78 -7.32 0.70
C TYR A 102 5.54 -8.73 1.22
N GLN A 103 4.37 -9.33 0.96
CA GLN A 103 4.10 -10.68 1.45
C GLN A 103 4.87 -11.73 0.66
N ALA A 104 5.12 -11.52 -0.64
CA ALA A 104 6.00 -12.39 -1.42
C ALA A 104 7.45 -12.32 -0.95
N ALA A 105 7.98 -11.12 -0.70
CA ALA A 105 9.32 -10.95 -0.12
C ALA A 105 9.46 -11.57 1.29
N SER A 106 8.34 -11.77 1.99
CA SER A 106 8.24 -12.47 3.28
C SER A 106 7.94 -13.97 3.17
N GLY A 107 7.78 -14.52 1.95
CA GLY A 107 7.66 -15.96 1.70
C GLY A 107 6.28 -16.48 1.29
N ALA A 108 5.28 -15.62 1.06
CA ALA A 108 3.99 -16.06 0.52
C ALA A 108 4.02 -16.18 -1.03
N PRO A 109 3.40 -17.20 -1.63
CA PRO A 109 3.29 -17.29 -3.10
C PRO A 109 2.51 -16.11 -3.70
N ILE A 110 3.01 -15.52 -4.80
CA ILE A 110 2.40 -14.35 -5.47
C ILE A 110 0.95 -14.66 -5.90
N ASP A 111 0.73 -15.82 -6.51
CA ASP A 111 -0.59 -16.27 -6.98
C ASP A 111 -1.60 -16.39 -5.83
N TRP A 112 -1.15 -16.85 -4.65
CA TRP A 112 -1.98 -16.89 -3.46
C TRP A 112 -2.30 -15.48 -2.93
N VAL A 113 -1.33 -14.55 -2.90
CA VAL A 113 -1.58 -13.16 -2.47
C VAL A 113 -2.54 -12.45 -3.43
N LEU A 114 -2.44 -12.71 -4.73
CA LEU A 114 -3.40 -12.23 -5.72
C LEU A 114 -4.78 -12.85 -5.52
N LEU A 115 -4.85 -14.15 -5.22
CA LEU A 115 -6.09 -14.86 -4.97
C LEU A 115 -6.87 -14.28 -3.79
N VAL A 116 -6.21 -14.01 -2.66
CA VAL A 116 -6.88 -13.42 -1.48
C VAL A 116 -7.36 -11.99 -1.73
N ASN A 117 -6.75 -11.29 -2.68
CA ASN A 117 -7.12 -9.93 -3.08
C ASN A 117 -8.02 -9.85 -4.31
N LYS A 118 -8.48 -10.97 -4.88
CA LYS A 118 -9.23 -10.99 -6.15
C LYS A 118 -10.52 -10.15 -6.18
N TYR A 119 -11.10 -9.85 -5.02
CA TYR A 119 -12.31 -9.04 -4.87
C TYR A 119 -12.03 -7.57 -4.53
N ALA A 120 -10.75 -7.18 -4.43
CA ALA A 120 -10.37 -5.78 -4.34
C ALA A 120 -10.73 -5.05 -5.64
N LEU A 121 -11.15 -3.79 -5.52
CA LEU A 121 -11.44 -2.95 -6.67
C LEU A 121 -10.15 -2.73 -7.47
N LYS A 122 -10.17 -2.97 -8.78
CA LYS A 122 -9.02 -2.67 -9.63
C LYS A 122 -8.85 -1.14 -9.75
N PRO A 123 -7.66 -0.58 -9.47
CA PRO A 123 -7.39 0.83 -9.71
C PRO A 123 -7.49 1.17 -11.20
N ASP A 124 -7.90 2.39 -11.51
CA ASP A 124 -7.88 2.92 -12.87
C ASP A 124 -6.43 3.24 -13.30
N VAL A 125 -5.63 3.72 -12.35
CA VAL A 125 -4.21 4.03 -12.56
C VAL A 125 -3.40 3.54 -11.36
N THR A 126 -2.28 2.87 -11.62
CA THR A 126 -1.26 2.57 -10.61
C THR A 126 0.05 3.19 -11.05
N ILE A 127 0.69 3.94 -10.15
CA ILE A 127 1.98 4.58 -10.38
C ILE A 127 2.99 3.94 -9.44
N TYR A 128 3.99 3.26 -10.01
CA TYR A 128 5.10 2.71 -9.24
C TYR A 128 6.23 3.72 -9.13
N LEU A 129 6.64 4.03 -7.90
CA LEU A 129 7.81 4.87 -7.63
C LEU A 129 9.03 3.96 -7.41
N ASP A 130 9.75 3.68 -8.50
CA ASP A 130 11.01 2.94 -8.41
C ASP A 130 12.08 3.80 -7.75
N VAL A 131 12.59 3.33 -6.62
CA VAL A 131 13.65 3.97 -5.86
C VAL A 131 14.62 2.90 -5.39
N ASP A 132 15.90 3.20 -5.54
CA ASP A 132 17.00 2.45 -4.97
C ASP A 132 16.79 2.22 -3.44
N PRO A 133 16.84 0.96 -2.94
CA PRO A 133 16.55 0.65 -1.53
C PRO A 133 17.39 1.42 -0.53
N GLU A 134 18.67 1.63 -0.81
CA GLU A 134 19.62 2.41 0.00
C GLU A 134 19.14 3.86 0.10
N THR A 135 18.68 4.43 -1.01
CA THR A 135 18.11 5.78 -1.05
C THR A 135 16.81 5.87 -0.25
N GLY A 136 15.91 4.90 -0.39
CA GLY A 136 14.68 4.82 0.41
C GLY A 136 14.98 4.75 1.91
N LEU A 137 15.97 3.94 2.28
CA LEU A 137 16.37 3.75 3.66
C LEU A 137 16.94 5.02 4.29
N ARG A 138 17.83 5.72 3.58
CA ARG A 138 18.37 7.03 4.00
C ARG A 138 17.26 8.05 4.24
N ARG A 139 16.25 8.12 3.36
CA ARG A 139 15.11 9.05 3.49
C ARG A 139 14.25 8.76 4.73
N LYS A 140 14.16 7.49 5.14
CA LYS A 140 13.40 7.09 6.32
C LYS A 140 14.05 7.52 7.65
N GLN A 141 15.24 8.16 7.62
CA GLN A 141 16.00 8.63 8.78
C GLN A 141 16.05 7.57 9.87
N PHE A 142 16.65 6.42 9.56
CA PHE A 142 16.71 5.20 10.36
C PHE A 142 16.67 5.47 11.89
N LYS A 143 15.46 5.49 12.47
CA LYS A 143 15.26 5.47 13.92
C LYS A 143 15.33 4.01 14.32
N THR A 144 16.30 3.68 15.18
CA THR A 144 16.56 2.36 15.79
C THR A 144 15.47 1.32 15.49
N THR A 145 15.69 0.49 14.47
CA THR A 145 14.87 -0.70 14.23
C THR A 145 15.35 -1.83 15.14
N ARG A 146 14.46 -2.79 15.43
CA ARG A 146 14.83 -4.02 16.15
C ARG A 146 15.81 -4.90 15.35
N PHE A 147 15.84 -4.73 14.02
CA PHE A 147 16.66 -5.50 13.08
C PHE A 147 17.92 -4.72 12.68
N PRO A 148 19.03 -5.42 12.37
CA PRO A 148 20.21 -4.82 11.75
C PRO A 148 19.88 -4.12 10.42
N GLU A 149 20.60 -3.04 10.10
CA GLU A 149 20.40 -2.25 8.87
C GLU A 149 20.51 -3.10 7.58
N PHE A 150 21.45 -4.06 7.56
CA PHE A 150 21.66 -4.95 6.41
C PHE A 150 20.45 -5.86 6.14
N GLU A 151 19.76 -6.34 7.17
CA GLU A 151 18.56 -7.18 6.99
C GLU A 151 17.39 -6.36 6.43
N VAL A 152 17.28 -5.10 6.87
CA VAL A 152 16.24 -4.18 6.41
C VAL A 152 16.45 -3.82 4.94
N ILE A 153 17.70 -3.57 4.52
CA ILE A 153 18.00 -3.27 3.12
C ILE A 153 17.81 -4.49 2.21
N ASP A 154 18.23 -5.68 2.64
CA ASP A 154 18.05 -6.91 1.87
C ASP A 154 16.57 -7.25 1.70
N PHE A 155 15.76 -7.02 2.74
CA PHE A 155 14.31 -7.14 2.60
C PHE A 155 13.75 -6.11 1.62
N ALA A 156 14.17 -4.84 1.69
CA ALA A 156 13.73 -3.81 0.76
C ALA A 156 14.13 -4.10 -0.70
N ARG A 157 15.30 -4.71 -0.93
CA ARG A 157 15.75 -5.21 -2.25
C ARG A 157 14.81 -6.29 -2.77
N ARG A 158 14.51 -7.31 -1.97
CA ARG A 158 13.52 -8.36 -2.36
C ARG A 158 12.15 -7.78 -2.69
N VAL A 159 11.67 -6.84 -1.90
CA VAL A 159 10.38 -6.17 -2.17
C VAL A 159 10.43 -5.42 -3.50
N ARG A 160 11.53 -4.71 -3.79
CA ARG A 160 11.72 -4.00 -5.07
C ARG A 160 11.75 -4.97 -6.24
N GLU A 161 12.47 -6.08 -6.13
CA GLU A 161 12.54 -7.12 -7.16
C GLU A 161 11.14 -7.63 -7.51
N VAL A 162 10.33 -7.97 -6.51
CA VAL A 162 8.94 -8.40 -6.76
C VAL A 162 8.14 -7.31 -7.46
N TYR A 163 8.26 -6.04 -7.07
CA TYR A 163 7.54 -4.96 -7.77
C TYR A 163 7.91 -4.84 -9.26
N LEU A 164 9.16 -5.09 -9.62
CA LEU A 164 9.64 -4.99 -11.00
C LEU A 164 9.14 -6.15 -11.88
N GLU A 165 8.60 -7.21 -11.28
CA GLU A 165 8.02 -8.37 -11.97
C GLU A 165 6.49 -8.29 -12.15
N LEU A 166 5.82 -7.27 -11.59
CA LEU A 166 4.36 -7.07 -11.66
C LEU A 166 3.93 -6.19 -12.83
#